data_AF-A0AAU5DJK5-F1
#
_entry.id   AF-A0AAU5DJK5-F1
#
_cell.length_a   1.000
_cell.length_b   1.000
_cell.length_c   1.000
_cell.angle_alpha   90.00
_cell.angle_beta   90.00
_cell.angle_gamma   90.00
#
_symmetry.space_group_name_H-M   'P 1'
#
loop_
_entity.id
_entity.type
_entity.pdbx_description
1 polymer ?
#
loop_
_entity_poly.entity_id
_entity_poly.type
_entity_poly.pdbx_seq_one_letter_code
_entity_poly.pdbx_strand_id
1 'polypeptide(L)'
;MTIDSESLTRDLIARTERAVETVAHLAVDTEITFKIEDIADAVERELPIGYPEPTTGEMTRRDVITQMARDILTGEMYEDA
;
A
#
# COMPACT_ATOMS: atom_id res chain seq x y z
N MET A 1 -5.99 -1.49 -23.85
CA MET A 1 -6.85 -1.60 -22.65
C MET A 1 -6.54 -0.37 -21.81
N THR A 2 -7.42 0.62 -21.82
CA THR A 2 -7.26 1.80 -20.95
C THR A 2 -7.47 1.31 -19.53
N ILE A 3 -6.37 1.16 -18.78
CA ILE A 3 -6.44 0.88 -17.36
C ILE A 3 -7.13 2.09 -16.74
N ASP A 4 -8.30 1.88 -16.17
CA ASP A 4 -9.02 2.90 -15.42
C ASP A 4 -8.21 3.24 -14.16
N SER A 5 -7.91 4.53 -14.00
CA SER A 5 -7.11 5.02 -12.86
C SER A 5 -7.79 4.77 -11.53
N GLU A 6 -9.13 4.82 -11.49
CA GLU A 6 -9.89 4.55 -10.27
C GLU A 6 -9.77 3.07 -9.87
N SER A 7 -9.88 2.17 -10.86
CA SER A 7 -9.65 0.73 -10.67
C SER A 7 -8.22 0.43 -10.20
N LEU A 8 -7.20 1.12 -10.74
CA LEU A 8 -5.80 0.97 -10.33
C LEU A 8 -5.58 1.43 -8.89
N THR A 9 -6.15 2.59 -8.51
CA THR A 9 -6.06 3.10 -7.16
C THR A 9 -6.73 2.16 -6.16
N ARG A 10 -7.93 1.65 -6.46
CA ARG A 10 -8.62 0.66 -5.61
C ARG A 10 -7.83 -0.65 -5.46
N ASP A 11 -7.19 -1.12 -6.52
CA ASP A 11 -6.32 -2.31 -6.44
C ASP A 11 -5.12 -2.07 -5.51
N LEU A 12 -4.47 -0.90 -5.64
CA LEU A 12 -3.34 -0.54 -4.80
C LEU A 12 -3.74 -0.40 -3.33
N ILE A 13 -4.91 0.19 -3.06
CA ILE A 13 -5.51 0.28 -1.73
C ILE A 13 -5.72 -1.12 -1.14
N ALA A 14 -6.42 -2.01 -1.85
CA ALA A 14 -6.75 -3.34 -1.35
C ALA A 14 -5.49 -4.19 -1.06
N ARG A 15 -4.44 -4.01 -1.87
CA ARG A 15 -3.13 -4.65 -1.62
C ARG A 15 -2.45 -4.07 -0.40
N THR A 16 -2.53 -2.76 -0.20
CA THR A 16 -1.93 -2.09 0.95
C THR A 16 -2.65 -2.48 2.25
N GLU A 17 -3.98 -2.55 2.25
CA GLU A 17 -4.77 -3.05 3.39
C GLU A 17 -4.36 -4.49 3.78
N ARG A 18 -4.25 -5.39 2.80
CA ARG A 18 -3.81 -6.77 3.05
C ARG A 18 -2.39 -6.85 3.59
N ALA A 19 -1.49 -6.02 3.08
CA ALA A 19 -0.11 -5.95 3.56
C ALA A 19 -0.03 -5.42 5.00
N VAL A 20 -0.81 -4.38 5.32
CA VAL A 20 -0.97 -3.86 6.69
C VAL A 20 -1.46 -4.95 7.63
N GLU A 21 -2.53 -5.66 7.26
CA GLU A 21 -3.09 -6.75 8.06
C GLU A 21 -2.07 -7.88 8.29
N THR A 22 -1.33 -8.26 7.24
CA THR A 22 -0.30 -9.31 7.33
C THR A 22 0.83 -8.90 8.27
N VAL A 23 1.33 -7.68 8.14
CA VAL A 23 2.40 -7.14 9.00
C VAL A 23 1.91 -6.99 10.44
N ALA A 24 0.67 -6.58 10.66
CA ALA A 24 0.07 -6.48 11.99
C ALA A 24 -0.02 -7.85 12.67
N HIS A 25 -0.49 -8.89 11.96
CA HIS A 25 -0.51 -10.25 12.49
C HIS A 25 0.91 -10.75 12.82
N LEU A 26 1.88 -10.53 11.93
CA LEU A 26 3.28 -10.91 12.18
C LEU A 26 3.87 -10.16 13.37
N ALA A 27 3.59 -8.88 13.55
CA ALA A 27 4.06 -8.09 14.68
C ALA A 27 3.58 -8.66 16.01
N VAL A 28 2.31 -9.07 16.08
CA VAL A 28 1.71 -9.71 17.25
C VAL A 28 2.32 -11.10 17.50
N ASP A 29 2.43 -11.92 16.46
CA ASP A 29 2.90 -13.30 16.59
C ASP A 29 4.39 -13.40 16.94
N THR A 30 5.20 -12.47 16.46
CA THR A 30 6.66 -12.50 16.61
C THR A 30 7.20 -11.56 17.68
N GLU A 31 6.36 -10.67 18.21
CA GLU A 31 6.76 -9.54 19.08
C GLU A 31 7.82 -8.62 18.44
N ILE A 32 7.96 -8.66 17.11
CA ILE A 32 8.89 -7.82 16.35
C ILE A 32 8.21 -6.53 15.92
N THR A 33 8.89 -5.41 16.08
CA THR A 33 8.46 -4.13 15.52
C THR A 33 8.81 -4.06 14.03
N PHE A 34 7.78 -3.82 13.22
CA PHE A 34 7.92 -3.53 11.79
C PHE A 34 7.81 -2.02 11.54
N LYS A 35 8.35 -1.59 10.40
CA LYS A 35 8.21 -0.22 9.91
C LYS A 35 7.22 -0.15 8.75
N ILE A 36 6.78 1.07 8.43
CA ILE A 36 5.88 1.31 7.28
C ILE A 36 6.56 0.88 5.98
N GLU A 37 7.88 1.01 5.87
CA GLU A 37 8.62 0.58 4.69
C GLU A 37 8.54 -0.93 4.45
N ASP A 38 8.34 -1.74 5.50
CA ASP A 38 8.15 -3.19 5.37
C ASP A 38 6.79 -3.53 4.71
N ILE A 39 5.77 -2.68 4.94
CA ILE A 39 4.47 -2.78 4.27
C ILE A 39 4.63 -2.42 2.80
N ALA A 40 5.35 -1.33 2.49
CA ALA A 40 5.63 -0.95 1.11
C ALA A 40 6.39 -2.05 0.36
N ASP A 41 7.38 -2.69 0.99
CA ASP A 41 8.08 -3.84 0.43
C ASP A 41 7.15 -5.02 0.16
N ALA A 42 6.25 -5.34 1.10
CA ALA A 42 5.29 -6.42 0.94
C ALA A 42 4.36 -6.16 -0.25
N VAL A 43 3.83 -4.94 -0.39
CA VAL A 43 2.98 -4.57 -1.53
C VAL A 43 3.75 -4.66 -2.84
N GLU A 44 4.95 -4.09 -2.93
CA GLU A 44 5.74 -4.09 -4.16
C GLU A 44 6.11 -5.51 -4.64
N ARG A 45 6.34 -6.44 -3.71
CA ARG A 45 6.62 -7.86 -4.03
C ARG A 45 5.42 -8.57 -4.65
N GLU A 46 4.19 -8.14 -4.35
CA GLU A 46 2.97 -8.72 -4.88
C GLU A 46 2.49 -8.09 -6.19
N LEU A 47 3.12 -6.99 -6.63
CA LEU A 47 2.73 -6.32 -7.86
C LEU A 47 3.14 -7.15 -9.08
N PRO A 48 2.25 -7.29 -10.08
CA PRO A 48 2.59 -8.00 -11.31
C PRO A 48 3.67 -7.23 -12.09
N ILE A 49 4.47 -7.99 -12.85
CA ILE A 49 5.44 -7.40 -13.78
C ILE A 49 4.69 -6.48 -14.77
N GLY A 50 5.16 -5.25 -14.92
CA GLY A 50 4.53 -4.25 -15.78
C GLY A 50 3.35 -3.51 -15.15
N TYR A 51 3.19 -3.59 -13.81
CA TYR A 51 2.22 -2.75 -13.09
C TYR A 51 2.49 -1.26 -13.39
N PRO A 52 1.45 -0.46 -13.67
CA PRO A 52 1.61 0.94 -14.03
C PRO A 52 2.38 1.73 -12.96
N GLU A 53 3.31 2.56 -13.40
CA GLU A 53 3.97 3.53 -12.53
C GLU A 53 3.12 4.80 -12.40
N PRO A 54 3.18 5.51 -11.26
CA PRO A 54 2.55 6.82 -11.13
C PRO A 54 3.10 7.76 -12.21
N THR A 55 2.20 8.41 -12.94
CA THR A 55 2.55 9.27 -14.08
C THR A 55 2.98 10.67 -13.66
N THR A 56 2.79 11.03 -12.38
CA THR A 56 3.14 12.33 -11.80
C THR A 56 4.53 12.23 -11.17
N GLY A 57 5.59 12.34 -12.00
CA GLY A 57 6.99 12.04 -11.69
C GLY A 57 7.65 12.70 -10.46
N GLU A 58 6.91 13.40 -9.62
CA GLU A 58 7.33 13.85 -8.28
C GLU A 58 7.13 12.78 -7.20
N MET A 59 6.22 11.82 -7.39
CA MET A 59 5.97 10.72 -6.46
C MET A 59 6.24 9.38 -7.12
N THR A 60 7.07 8.55 -6.48
CA THR A 60 7.24 7.16 -6.88
C THR A 60 6.06 6.32 -6.43
N ARG A 61 5.90 5.14 -7.04
CA ARG A 61 4.88 4.16 -6.58
C ARG A 61 5.04 3.83 -5.11
N ARG A 62 6.29 3.74 -4.66
CA ARG A 62 6.63 3.45 -3.27
C ARG A 62 6.21 4.57 -2.34
N ASP A 63 6.36 5.82 -2.75
CA ASP A 63 5.88 6.97 -1.96
C ASP A 63 4.35 6.93 -1.81
N VAL A 64 3.64 6.59 -2.88
CA VAL A 64 2.17 6.41 -2.86
C VAL A 64 1.76 5.29 -1.91
N ILE A 65 2.39 4.12 -2.00
CA ILE A 65 2.08 2.99 -1.10
C ILE A 65 2.40 3.34 0.36
N THR A 66 3.52 4.03 0.60
CA THR A 66 3.93 4.44 1.96
C THR A 66 2.92 5.41 2.56
N GLN A 67 2.42 6.35 1.78
CA GLN A 67 1.37 7.27 2.20
C GLN A 67 0.07 6.51 2.48
N MET A 68 -0.38 5.64 1.58
CA MET A 68 -1.59 4.82 1.78
C MET A 68 -1.48 3.96 3.05
N ALA A 69 -0.34 3.33 3.29
CA ALA A 69 -0.12 2.53 4.49
C ALA A 69 -0.19 3.37 5.77
N ARG A 70 0.32 4.61 5.73
CA ARG A 70 0.18 5.56 6.83
C ARG A 70 -1.28 5.93 7.06
N ASP A 71 -2.00 6.29 6.01
CA ASP A 71 -3.40 6.74 6.07
C ASP A 71 -4.33 5.61 6.59
N ILE A 72 -4.05 4.36 6.22
CA ILE A 72 -4.77 3.18 6.75
C ILE A 72 -4.51 3.00 8.25
N LEU A 73 -3.25 3.12 8.68
CA LEU A 73 -2.86 2.92 10.07
C LEU A 73 -3.31 4.06 10.99
N THR A 74 -3.38 5.29 10.48
CA THR A 74 -3.93 6.45 11.22
C THR A 74 -5.45 6.47 11.21
N GLY A 75 -6.08 5.77 10.25
CA GLY A 75 -7.52 5.80 10.02
C GLY A 75 -7.97 6.95 9.12
N GLU A 76 -7.08 7.89 8.78
CA GLU A 76 -7.33 9.07 7.93
C GLU A 76 -7.91 8.67 6.57
N MET A 77 -7.55 7.48 6.07
CA MET A 77 -8.10 6.94 4.82
C MET A 77 -9.64 6.79 4.83
N TYR A 78 -10.24 6.67 6.01
CA TYR A 78 -11.67 6.41 6.18
C TYR A 78 -12.42 7.58 6.85
N GLU A 79 -11.74 8.66 7.24
CA GLU A 79 -12.33 9.77 8.01
C GLU A 79 -13.29 10.66 7.18
N ASP A 80 -13.29 10.54 5.85
CA ASP A 80 -14.16 11.29 4.92
C ASP A 80 -15.33 10.47 4.33
N ALA A 81 -15.67 9.31 4.92
CA ALA A 81 -16.75 8.40 4.46
C ALA A 81 -18.08 8.55 5.21
#